data_AF-A0A497FZH9-F1
#
_entry.id   AF-A0A497FZH9-F1
#
_cell.length_a   1.000
_cell.length_b   1.000
_cell.length_c   1.000
_cell.angle_alpha   90.00
_cell.angle_beta   90.00
_cell.angle_gamma   90.00
#
_symmetry.space_group_name_H-M   'P 1'
#
loop_
_entity.id
_entity.type
_entity.pdbx_description
1 polymer ?
#
loop_
_entity_poly.entity_id
_entity_poly.type
_entity_poly.pdbx_seq_one_letter_code
_entity_poly.pdbx_strand_id
1 'polypeptide(L)'
;MAKITCAISGLRFNTNFMDSLSLPSNEGYPHPVFAAPSSYLDKMYTHHCRGNLTATDSYLLFLAILHSTGKVEWKSPVSLDPNCPRTVSFIENNLGQLLAVIEKTKAILHPSFEQPNYVVGVDNSSLGQLPAYIKAWNTNIANFYRGSASIREQEEIQKVENRLTWLLLSGDPIEKFSHVIANWAEKASGEFPAGKEELYKQVIRTCFNSTKMFSTPLPLLKEIKECCEATIEVGSIHFHALMQVLKEGIGRHCDYLGGSSLALGYTLESLSSSNLETIADDHAEGTTSGKSRQQARADLASLASNAPAVQPVAGDYATPFLFLKAKLAYRVAKEAHKQSAKEENRLVVEEAIKAVKAEISSDSSASSDRSAPIAHIRGKAL
;
A
#
# COMPACT_ATOMS: atom_id res chain seq x y z
N MET A 1 31.97 57.41 33.59
CA MET A 1 31.07 56.47 32.89
C MET A 1 31.68 55.07 32.96
N ALA A 2 31.03 54.11 33.62
CA ALA A 2 31.45 52.71 33.54
C ALA A 2 31.26 52.16 32.13
N LYS A 3 32.27 51.42 31.66
CA LYS A 3 32.25 50.65 30.42
C LYS A 3 31.92 49.21 30.76
N ILE A 4 30.71 48.77 30.41
CA ILE A 4 30.25 47.40 30.64
C ILE A 4 30.31 46.66 29.31
N THR A 5 30.87 45.45 29.32
CA THR A 5 30.84 44.56 28.15
C THR A 5 29.65 43.63 28.26
N CYS A 6 28.82 43.57 27.22
CA CYS A 6 27.65 42.71 27.18
C CYS A 6 28.05 41.23 27.11
N ALA A 7 27.48 40.39 27.97
CA ALA A 7 27.76 38.95 28.00
C ALA A 7 27.25 38.18 26.77
N ILE A 8 26.28 38.73 26.03
CA ILE A 8 25.71 38.09 24.83
C ILE A 8 26.38 38.64 23.56
N SER A 9 26.33 39.96 23.37
CA SER A 9 26.79 40.59 22.13
C SER A 9 28.28 40.91 22.09
N GLY A 10 28.99 40.87 23.23
CA GLY A 10 30.40 41.27 23.33
C GLY A 10 30.65 42.77 23.17
N LEU A 11 29.60 43.57 22.93
CA LEU A 11 29.70 45.01 22.72
C LEU A 11 29.83 45.75 24.05
N ARG A 12 30.60 46.84 24.02
CA ARG A 12 30.78 47.73 25.17
C ARG A 12 29.73 48.84 25.12
N PHE A 13 28.99 49.01 26.21
CA PHE A 13 28.07 50.14 26.38
C PHE A 13 28.41 50.92 27.66
N ASN A 14 28.08 52.22 27.63
CA ASN A 14 28.37 53.13 28.73
C ASN A 14 27.11 53.32 29.58
N THR A 15 27.28 53.35 30.90
CA THR A 15 26.21 53.74 31.83
C THR A 15 26.57 55.06 32.52
N ASN A 16 25.60 55.97 32.62
CA ASN A 16 25.83 57.35 33.05
C ASN A 16 25.87 57.54 34.58
N PHE A 17 25.58 56.50 35.37
CA PHE A 17 25.34 56.64 36.82
C PHE A 17 26.14 55.68 37.71
N MET A 18 27.03 54.86 37.13
CA MET A 18 27.98 54.04 37.89
C MET A 18 29.34 54.17 37.23
N ASP A 19 30.35 54.65 37.96
CA ASP A 19 31.67 54.93 37.40
C ASP A 19 32.75 53.91 37.82
N SER A 20 32.49 53.15 38.88
CA SER A 20 33.41 52.15 39.44
C SER A 20 33.16 50.71 38.97
N LEU A 21 32.07 50.45 38.23
CA LEU A 21 31.67 49.10 37.84
C LEU A 21 32.34 48.69 36.52
N SER A 22 33.40 47.89 36.58
CA SER A 22 33.98 47.22 35.41
C SER A 22 33.75 45.73 35.53
N LEU A 23 32.80 45.20 34.76
CA LEU A 23 32.51 43.77 34.73
C LEU A 23 33.22 43.12 33.52
N PRO A 24 33.94 41.99 33.74
CA PRO A 24 34.52 41.22 32.65
C PRO A 24 33.44 40.55 31.80
N SER A 25 33.74 40.26 30.54
CA SER A 25 32.77 39.78 29.54
C SER A 25 32.02 38.50 29.95
N ASN A 26 32.60 37.66 30.81
CA ASN A 26 32.00 36.39 31.25
C ASN A 26 30.99 36.55 32.40
N GLU A 27 31.04 37.65 33.15
CA GLU A 27 30.09 38.00 34.21
C GLU A 27 29.23 39.22 33.81
N GLY A 28 29.29 39.59 32.53
CA GLY A 28 28.72 40.82 32.00
C GLY A 28 27.19 40.85 32.06
N TYR A 29 26.63 42.05 32.15
CA TYR A 29 25.19 42.26 32.09
C TYR A 29 24.70 42.20 30.63
N PRO A 30 23.56 41.54 30.32
CA PRO A 30 23.01 41.56 28.97
C PRO A 30 22.57 42.99 28.60
N HIS A 31 22.76 43.37 27.35
CA HIS A 31 22.27 44.66 26.83
C HIS A 31 20.75 44.81 27.11
N PRO A 32 20.24 46.00 27.48
CA PRO A 32 18.81 46.18 27.79
C PRO A 32 17.83 45.71 26.71
N VAL A 33 18.28 45.72 25.45
CA VAL A 33 17.51 45.24 24.29
C VAL A 33 17.13 43.75 24.40
N PHE A 34 17.90 42.93 25.11
CA PHE A 34 17.61 41.51 25.31
C PHE A 34 16.44 41.25 26.27
N ALA A 35 16.06 42.25 27.08
CA ALA A 35 14.90 42.22 27.95
C ALA A 35 13.64 42.81 27.30
N ALA A 36 13.73 43.29 26.04
CA ALA A 36 12.61 43.89 25.35
C ALA A 36 11.52 42.84 25.01
N PRO A 37 10.23 43.21 25.04
CA PRO A 37 9.14 42.31 24.65
C PRO A 37 9.18 42.00 23.15
N SER A 38 8.68 40.83 22.75
CA SER A 38 8.70 40.41 21.34
C SER A 38 8.00 41.41 20.41
N SER A 39 6.92 42.06 20.87
CA SER A 39 6.20 43.09 20.11
C SER A 39 7.05 44.31 19.78
N TYR A 40 8.07 44.61 20.58
CA TYR A 40 9.04 45.66 20.29
C TYR A 40 10.10 45.19 19.28
N LEU A 41 10.56 43.94 19.39
CA LEU A 41 11.48 43.34 18.43
C LEU A 41 10.89 43.26 17.02
N ASP A 42 9.60 42.94 16.89
CA ASP A 42 8.89 42.91 15.60
C ASP A 42 8.80 44.31 14.95
N LYS A 43 8.60 45.35 15.76
CA LYS A 43 8.65 46.75 15.29
C LYS A 43 10.06 47.12 14.82
N MET A 44 11.09 46.76 15.58
CA MET A 44 12.49 46.99 15.18
C MET A 44 12.84 46.22 13.90
N TYR A 45 12.34 45.00 13.73
CA TYR A 45 12.48 44.25 12.49
C TYR A 45 11.81 44.96 11.30
N THR A 46 10.64 45.57 11.50
CA THR A 46 10.00 46.39 10.48
C THR A 46 10.88 47.60 10.08
N HIS A 47 11.55 48.23 11.05
CA HIS A 47 12.51 49.30 10.79
C HIS A 47 13.78 48.80 10.07
N HIS A 48 14.22 47.57 10.38
CA HIS A 48 15.33 46.91 9.70
C HIS A 48 15.01 46.68 8.22
N CYS A 49 13.82 46.16 7.90
CA CYS A 49 13.37 45.94 6.52
C CYS A 49 13.26 47.24 5.71
N ARG A 50 13.09 48.39 6.38
CA ARG A 50 13.07 49.73 5.76
C ARG A 50 14.47 50.33 5.55
N GLY A 51 15.53 49.67 6.03
CA GLY A 51 16.90 50.18 5.96
C GLY A 51 17.21 51.31 6.94
N ASN A 52 16.37 51.50 7.96
CA ASN A 52 16.52 52.61 8.92
C ASN A 52 17.40 52.24 10.13
N LEU A 53 17.95 51.02 10.20
CA LEU A 53 18.81 50.57 11.30
C LEU A 53 20.28 50.63 10.92
N THR A 54 21.13 50.93 11.91
CA THR A 54 22.58 50.80 11.77
C THR A 54 23.01 49.34 11.80
N ALA A 55 24.18 49.00 11.24
CA ALA A 55 24.70 47.63 11.26
C ALA A 55 24.84 47.06 12.69
N THR A 56 25.18 47.91 13.67
CA THR A 56 25.22 47.55 15.08
C THR A 56 23.84 47.26 15.66
N ASP A 57 22.82 48.03 15.27
CA ASP A 57 21.45 47.79 15.72
C ASP A 57 20.86 46.52 15.09
N SER A 58 21.16 46.26 13.81
CA SER A 58 20.76 45.03 13.12
C SER A 58 21.37 43.79 13.79
N TYR A 59 22.63 43.87 14.20
CA TYR A 59 23.31 42.83 14.97
C TYR A 59 22.67 42.59 16.34
N LEU A 60 22.41 43.67 17.09
CA LEU A 60 21.75 43.57 18.39
C LEU A 60 20.32 43.01 18.28
N LEU A 61 19.57 43.43 17.26
CA LEU A 61 18.24 42.91 16.97
C LEU A 61 18.28 41.40 16.67
N PHE A 62 19.23 40.97 15.83
CA PHE A 62 19.40 39.57 15.48
C PHE A 62 19.67 38.69 16.71
N LEU A 63 20.59 39.11 17.58
CA LEU A 63 20.87 38.39 18.82
C LEU A 63 19.70 38.46 19.80
N ALA A 64 18.98 39.58 19.87
CA ALA A 64 17.82 39.73 20.74
C ALA A 64 16.68 38.80 20.33
N ILE A 65 16.45 38.64 19.03
CA ILE A 65 15.48 37.67 18.51
C ILE A 65 15.89 36.25 18.89
N LEU A 66 17.18 35.88 18.74
CA LEU A 66 17.67 34.57 19.17
C LEU A 66 17.48 34.33 20.66
N HIS A 67 17.84 35.29 21.50
CA HIS A 67 17.67 35.19 22.95
C HIS A 67 16.19 35.10 23.34
N SER A 68 15.31 35.85 22.68
CA SER A 68 13.86 35.85 22.94
C SER A 68 13.19 34.50 22.68
N THR A 69 13.82 33.61 21.91
CA THR A 69 13.29 32.25 21.71
C THR A 69 13.34 31.40 22.98
N GLY A 70 14.23 31.73 23.93
CA GLY A 70 14.50 30.89 25.11
C GLY A 70 15.09 29.52 24.79
N LYS A 71 15.43 29.25 23.52
CA LYS A 71 16.01 27.98 23.05
C LYS A 71 17.53 28.06 22.87
N VAL A 72 18.12 29.23 23.04
CA VAL A 72 19.57 29.45 22.93
C VAL A 72 20.11 29.92 24.27
N GLU A 73 20.94 29.10 24.90
CA GLU A 73 21.66 29.42 26.14
C GLU A 73 23.03 30.01 25.80
N TRP A 74 23.39 31.11 26.45
CA TRP A 74 24.64 31.84 26.18
C TRP A 74 25.63 31.60 27.32
N LYS A 75 26.74 30.91 27.03
CA LYS A 75 27.87 30.70 27.95
C LYS A 75 29.08 31.58 27.61
N SER A 76 29.16 32.01 26.36
CA SER A 76 30.21 32.90 25.86
C SER A 76 29.58 34.05 25.07
N PRO A 77 30.17 35.26 25.11
CA PRO A 77 29.80 36.32 24.19
C PRO A 77 30.10 35.92 22.75
N VAL A 78 29.32 36.49 21.84
CA VAL A 78 29.47 36.31 20.39
C VAL A 78 30.72 37.07 19.91
N SER A 79 31.57 36.39 19.16
CA SER A 79 32.84 36.93 18.63
C SER A 79 32.68 37.60 17.26
N LEU A 80 31.45 38.01 16.90
CA LEU A 80 31.16 38.63 15.61
C LEU A 80 31.35 40.13 15.67
N ASP A 81 32.16 40.66 14.75
CA ASP A 81 32.32 42.10 14.60
C ASP A 81 31.16 42.69 13.79
N PRO A 82 30.42 43.68 14.33
CA PRO A 82 29.26 44.28 13.67
C PRO A 82 29.63 45.13 12.45
N ASN A 83 30.87 45.63 12.40
CA ASN A 83 31.36 46.48 11.30
C ASN A 83 31.97 45.67 10.14
N CYS A 84 32.06 44.34 10.28
CA CYS A 84 32.58 43.49 9.22
C CYS A 84 31.47 43.23 8.18
N PRO A 85 31.71 43.49 6.87
CA PRO A 85 30.69 43.30 5.83
C PRO A 85 30.20 41.85 5.74
N ARG A 86 31.07 40.87 6.04
CA ARG A 86 30.71 39.45 6.10
C ARG A 86 29.65 39.17 7.17
N THR A 87 29.74 39.82 8.32
CA THR A 87 28.77 39.69 9.42
C THR A 87 27.43 40.29 9.03
N VAL A 88 27.43 41.46 8.39
CA VAL A 88 26.20 42.13 7.93
C VAL A 88 25.44 41.24 6.94
N SER A 89 26.12 40.74 5.90
CA SER A 89 25.50 39.83 4.94
C SER A 89 25.05 38.51 5.59
N PHE A 90 25.78 38.00 6.59
CA PHE A 90 25.37 36.82 7.33
C PHE A 90 24.07 37.06 8.11
N ILE A 91 23.94 38.20 8.78
CA ILE A 91 22.73 38.57 9.53
C ILE A 91 21.56 38.72 8.56
N GLU A 92 21.71 39.49 7.49
CA GLU A 92 20.63 39.76 6.53
C GLU A 92 20.05 38.47 5.91
N ASN A 93 20.92 37.53 5.54
CA ASN A 93 20.50 36.26 4.96
C ASN A 93 19.76 35.33 5.93
N ASN A 94 20.09 35.40 7.23
CA ASN A 94 19.56 34.48 8.24
C ASN A 94 18.41 35.07 9.06
N LEU A 95 18.32 36.39 9.19
CA LEU A 95 17.34 37.07 10.05
C LEU A 95 15.89 36.75 9.62
N GLY A 96 15.60 36.82 8.32
CA GLY A 96 14.27 36.49 7.80
C GLY A 96 13.91 35.01 7.99
N GLN A 97 14.87 34.10 7.79
CA GLN A 97 14.66 32.66 8.00
C GLN A 97 14.40 32.35 9.47
N LEU A 98 15.14 32.97 10.37
CA LEU A 98 14.99 32.84 11.81
C LEU A 98 13.59 33.28 12.25
N LEU A 99 13.14 34.45 11.81
CA LEU A 99 11.82 34.97 12.16
C LEU A 99 10.71 34.04 11.68
N ALA A 100 10.78 33.57 10.43
CA ALA A 100 9.81 32.64 9.87
C ALA A 100 9.72 31.32 10.67
N VAL A 101 10.85 30.80 11.16
CA VAL A 101 10.86 29.59 12.01
C VAL A 101 10.25 29.85 13.37
N ILE A 102 10.54 31.01 13.97
CA ILE A 102 10.00 31.38 15.28
C ILE A 102 8.48 31.57 15.19
N GLU A 103 7.97 32.23 14.16
CA GLU A 103 6.54 32.40 13.93
C GLU A 103 5.84 31.05 13.76
N LYS A 104 6.38 30.15 12.92
CA LYS A 104 5.85 28.79 12.75
C LYS A 104 5.87 28.00 14.06
N THR A 105 6.92 28.14 14.85
CA THR A 105 7.04 27.48 16.16
C THR A 105 5.98 27.99 17.13
N LYS A 106 5.78 29.31 17.21
CA LYS A 106 4.74 29.92 18.07
C LYS A 106 3.32 29.55 17.64
N ALA A 107 3.10 29.30 16.36
CA ALA A 107 1.80 28.86 15.84
C ALA A 107 1.43 27.44 16.28
N ILE A 108 2.40 26.60 16.66
CA ILE A 108 2.15 25.23 17.12
C ILE A 108 1.90 25.26 18.64
N LEU A 109 0.63 25.10 19.04
CA LEU A 109 0.20 25.12 20.45
C LEU A 109 0.21 23.72 21.11
N HIS A 110 0.81 22.71 20.46
CA HIS A 110 0.74 21.33 20.95
C HIS A 110 1.74 21.08 22.11
N PRO A 111 1.31 20.51 23.25
CA PRO A 111 2.16 20.37 24.44
C PRO A 111 3.33 19.39 24.25
N SER A 112 3.22 18.42 23.33
CA SER A 112 4.32 17.50 23.03
C SER A 112 5.36 18.06 22.06
N PHE A 113 5.13 19.25 21.52
CA PHE A 113 6.03 19.85 20.55
C PHE A 113 7.09 20.69 21.27
N GLU A 114 8.31 20.20 21.29
CA GLU A 114 9.46 20.92 21.80
C GLU A 114 10.51 21.13 20.70
N GLN A 115 11.05 22.34 20.64
CA GLN A 115 12.18 22.64 19.77
C GLN A 115 13.51 22.29 20.45
N PRO A 116 14.51 21.80 19.68
CA PRO A 116 15.88 21.66 20.14
C PRO A 116 16.43 22.93 20.79
N ASN A 117 17.10 22.73 21.93
CA ASN A 117 17.85 23.77 22.64
C ASN A 117 19.31 23.74 22.18
N TYR A 118 19.92 24.91 22.01
CA TYR A 118 21.32 25.06 21.64
C TYR A 118 22.08 25.88 22.67
N VAL A 119 23.36 25.55 22.86
CA VAL A 119 24.24 26.27 23.79
C VAL A 119 25.35 26.93 22.98
N VAL A 120 25.52 28.25 23.16
CA VAL A 120 26.62 29.02 22.57
C VAL A 120 27.74 29.13 23.60
N GLY A 121 28.79 28.32 23.41
CA GLY A 121 30.04 28.35 24.15
C GLY A 121 31.18 29.02 23.37
N VAL A 122 32.41 28.83 23.86
CA VAL A 122 33.61 29.46 23.27
C VAL A 122 33.87 28.94 21.85
N ASP A 123 33.63 27.64 21.62
CA ASP A 123 33.92 26.95 20.35
C ASP A 123 32.99 27.35 19.20
N ASN A 124 31.76 27.78 19.50
CA ASN A 124 30.75 28.19 18.52
C ASN A 124 30.33 29.67 18.66
N SER A 125 31.17 30.48 19.31
CA SER A 125 30.99 31.92 19.52
C SER A 125 30.92 32.75 18.23
N SER A 126 31.36 32.19 17.09
CA SER A 126 31.25 32.80 15.76
C SER A 126 29.87 32.64 15.11
N LEU A 127 28.94 31.91 15.74
CA LEU A 127 27.59 31.60 15.22
C LEU A 127 27.54 31.00 13.81
N GLY A 128 28.66 30.47 13.29
CA GLY A 128 28.70 29.85 11.96
C GLY A 128 27.76 28.65 11.81
N GLN A 129 27.37 28.02 12.92
CA GLN A 129 26.46 26.88 12.97
C GLN A 129 24.97 27.28 12.96
N LEU A 130 24.65 28.56 13.07
CA LEU A 130 23.27 29.05 13.10
C LEU A 130 22.41 28.57 11.91
N PRO A 131 22.88 28.56 10.65
CA PRO A 131 22.06 28.04 9.56
C PRO A 131 21.67 26.57 9.77
N ALA A 132 22.54 25.77 10.40
CA ALA A 132 22.23 24.39 10.77
C ALA A 132 21.16 24.32 11.86
N TYR A 133 21.18 25.24 12.84
CA TYR A 133 20.15 25.34 13.88
C TYR A 133 18.78 25.66 13.27
N ILE A 134 18.72 26.65 12.36
CA ILE A 134 17.51 27.04 11.63
C ILE A 134 16.99 25.86 10.79
N LYS A 135 17.88 25.13 10.11
CA LYS A 135 17.51 23.93 9.35
C LYS A 135 16.94 22.85 10.26
N ALA A 136 17.58 22.57 11.40
CA ALA A 136 17.13 21.57 12.35
C ALA A 136 15.75 21.93 12.95
N TRP A 137 15.51 23.21 13.29
CA TRP A 137 14.18 23.66 13.71
C TRP A 137 13.12 23.49 12.62
N ASN A 138 13.42 23.83 11.37
CA ASN A 138 12.52 23.59 10.24
C ASN A 138 12.24 22.10 10.02
N THR A 139 13.26 21.25 10.11
CA THR A 139 13.12 19.80 10.01
C THR A 139 12.26 19.26 11.13
N ASN A 140 12.44 19.74 12.36
CA ASN A 140 11.60 19.34 13.50
C ASN A 140 10.12 19.72 13.29
N ILE A 141 9.86 20.94 12.80
CA ILE A 141 8.50 21.38 12.43
C ILE A 141 7.91 20.48 11.34
N ALA A 142 8.66 20.19 10.28
CA ALA A 142 8.20 19.32 9.19
C ALA A 142 7.93 17.89 9.67
N ASN A 143 8.79 17.35 10.54
CA ASN A 143 8.61 16.03 11.14
C ASN A 143 7.38 16.01 12.06
N PHE A 144 7.12 17.08 12.82
CA PHE A 144 5.92 17.19 13.64
C PHE A 144 4.64 17.17 12.78
N TYR A 145 4.61 17.91 11.67
CA TYR A 145 3.47 17.86 10.74
C TYR A 145 3.29 16.48 10.11
N ARG A 146 4.37 15.82 9.67
CA ARG A 146 4.31 14.46 9.12
C ARG A 146 3.85 13.45 10.16
N GLY A 147 4.42 13.50 11.35
CA GLY A 147 4.04 12.63 12.47
C GLY A 147 2.58 12.85 12.89
N SER A 148 2.12 14.10 12.95
CA SER A 148 0.73 14.41 13.27
C SER A 148 -0.25 13.88 12.22
N ALA A 149 0.11 13.95 10.93
CA ALA A 149 -0.69 13.36 9.86
C ALA A 149 -0.76 11.82 10.01
N SER A 150 0.38 11.18 10.22
CA SER A 150 0.46 9.73 10.42
C SER A 150 -0.29 9.27 11.68
N ILE A 151 -0.21 10.01 12.79
CA ILE A 151 -0.97 9.71 14.01
C ILE A 151 -2.47 9.81 13.75
N ARG A 152 -2.93 10.83 13.02
CA ARG A 152 -4.35 10.97 12.68
C ARG A 152 -4.85 9.80 11.82
N GLU A 153 -4.08 9.40 10.82
CA GLU A 153 -4.38 8.23 9.99
C GLU A 153 -4.45 6.95 10.84
N GLN A 154 -3.49 6.77 11.75
CA GLN A 154 -3.45 5.62 12.64
C GLN A 154 -4.63 5.61 13.64
N GLU A 155 -5.00 6.76 14.19
CA GLU A 155 -6.18 6.90 15.05
C GLU A 155 -7.47 6.59 14.29
N GLU A 156 -7.56 6.97 13.02
CA GLU A 156 -8.70 6.65 12.18
C GLU A 156 -8.81 5.15 11.89
N ILE A 157 -7.69 4.49 11.58
CA ILE A 157 -7.62 3.03 11.44
C ILE A 157 -8.06 2.39 12.75
N GLN A 158 -7.51 2.81 13.88
CA GLN A 158 -7.80 2.26 15.20
C GLN A 158 -9.28 2.42 15.59
N LYS A 159 -9.92 3.55 15.24
CA LYS A 159 -11.37 3.75 15.47
C LYS A 159 -12.19 2.72 14.69
N VAL A 160 -11.83 2.46 13.43
CA VAL A 160 -12.53 1.46 12.61
C VAL A 160 -12.26 0.05 13.12
N GLU A 161 -11.03 -0.26 13.53
CA GLU A 161 -10.65 -1.55 14.13
C GLU A 161 -11.38 -1.82 15.43
N ASN A 162 -11.45 -0.84 16.34
CA ASN A 162 -12.22 -0.97 17.58
C ASN A 162 -13.70 -1.22 17.30
N ARG A 163 -14.26 -0.55 16.29
CA ARG A 163 -15.65 -0.76 15.87
C ARG A 163 -15.85 -2.16 15.29
N LEU A 164 -14.93 -2.63 14.45
CA LEU A 164 -14.98 -3.96 13.87
C LEU A 164 -14.77 -5.06 14.91
N THR A 165 -13.87 -4.86 15.87
CA THR A 165 -13.65 -5.74 17.03
C THR A 165 -14.94 -5.94 17.79
N TRP A 166 -15.64 -4.84 18.11
CA TRP A 166 -16.91 -4.91 18.83
C TRP A 166 -17.98 -5.69 18.06
N LEU A 167 -18.05 -5.52 16.73
CA LEU A 167 -19.00 -6.24 15.86
C LEU A 167 -18.66 -7.72 15.70
N LEU A 168 -17.38 -8.07 15.65
CA LEU A 168 -16.94 -9.47 15.59
C LEU A 168 -17.23 -10.19 16.91
N LEU A 169 -17.08 -9.49 18.05
CA LEU A 169 -17.37 -10.03 19.37
C LEU A 169 -18.87 -10.07 19.69
N SER A 170 -19.72 -9.26 19.03
CA SER A 170 -21.17 -9.26 19.26
C SER A 170 -21.86 -10.53 18.72
N GLY A 171 -21.19 -11.29 17.86
CA GLY A 171 -21.74 -12.53 17.26
C GLY A 171 -22.79 -12.28 16.18
N ASP A 172 -22.91 -11.05 15.68
CA ASP A 172 -23.78 -10.74 14.54
C ASP A 172 -23.28 -11.43 13.24
N PRO A 173 -24.18 -11.74 12.29
CA PRO A 173 -23.76 -12.28 11.00
C PRO A 173 -22.96 -11.24 10.21
N ILE A 174 -21.85 -11.70 9.60
CA ILE A 174 -20.86 -10.88 8.88
C ILE A 174 -21.50 -10.03 7.77
N GLU A 175 -22.61 -10.49 7.21
CA GLU A 175 -23.37 -9.80 6.17
C GLU A 175 -23.77 -8.36 6.58
N LYS A 176 -24.15 -8.17 7.85
CA LYS A 176 -24.62 -6.87 8.37
C LYS A 176 -23.51 -5.82 8.47
N PHE A 177 -22.26 -6.25 8.68
CA PHE A 177 -21.11 -5.35 8.85
C PHE A 177 -20.07 -5.47 7.73
N SER A 178 -20.44 -6.07 6.61
CA SER A 178 -19.65 -6.08 5.36
C SER A 178 -19.16 -4.70 4.93
N HIS A 179 -19.94 -3.64 5.17
CA HIS A 179 -19.54 -2.25 4.92
C HIS A 179 -18.40 -1.77 5.83
N VAL A 180 -18.37 -2.20 7.10
CA VAL A 180 -17.30 -1.86 8.05
C VAL A 180 -16.02 -2.60 7.68
N ILE A 181 -16.12 -3.87 7.27
CA ILE A 181 -14.97 -4.64 6.78
C ILE A 181 -14.40 -4.01 5.52
N ALA A 182 -15.24 -3.58 4.57
CA ALA A 182 -14.79 -2.91 3.36
C ALA A 182 -14.07 -1.59 3.65
N ASN A 183 -14.59 -0.78 4.58
CA ASN A 183 -13.96 0.47 4.99
C ASN A 183 -12.67 0.23 5.78
N TRP A 184 -12.60 -0.82 6.59
CA TRP A 184 -11.36 -1.23 7.26
C TRP A 184 -10.32 -1.70 6.25
N ALA A 185 -10.70 -2.54 5.28
CA ALA A 185 -9.79 -3.07 4.26
C ALA A 185 -9.13 -1.95 3.43
N GLU A 186 -9.89 -0.91 3.07
CA GLU A 186 -9.32 0.29 2.44
C GLU A 186 -8.28 0.97 3.34
N LYS A 187 -8.64 1.28 4.59
CA LYS A 187 -7.77 2.04 5.48
C LYS A 187 -6.53 1.23 5.92
N ALA A 188 -6.68 -0.07 6.10
CA ALA A 188 -5.61 -0.96 6.54
C ALA A 188 -4.68 -1.38 5.40
N SER A 189 -5.18 -1.46 4.16
CA SER A 189 -4.33 -1.75 3.01
C SER A 189 -3.48 -0.57 2.58
N GLY A 190 -3.75 0.66 3.05
CA GLY A 190 -2.89 1.84 2.86
C GLY A 190 -2.80 2.37 1.42
N GLU A 191 -3.04 1.53 0.41
CA GLU A 191 -2.98 1.86 -1.02
C GLU A 191 -3.76 0.80 -1.82
N PHE A 192 -5.07 1.00 -1.98
CA PHE A 192 -5.75 0.37 -3.10
C PHE A 192 -5.30 1.05 -4.41
N PRO A 193 -5.28 0.32 -5.55
CA PRO A 193 -4.89 0.92 -6.82
C PRO A 193 -5.76 2.15 -7.13
N ALA A 194 -5.12 3.30 -7.37
CA ALA A 194 -5.80 4.58 -7.55
C ALA A 194 -6.92 4.47 -8.60
N GLY A 195 -8.14 4.85 -8.20
CA GLY A 195 -9.34 4.78 -9.05
C GLY A 195 -10.14 3.47 -8.98
N LYS A 196 -9.68 2.45 -8.25
CA LYS A 196 -10.42 1.19 -8.00
C LYS A 196 -10.98 1.05 -6.58
N GLU A 197 -10.74 2.01 -5.70
CA GLU A 197 -11.08 1.96 -4.27
C GLU A 197 -12.56 1.66 -4.01
N GLU A 198 -13.46 2.44 -4.63
CA GLU A 198 -14.89 2.25 -4.43
C GLU A 198 -15.41 0.98 -5.10
N LEU A 199 -14.77 0.55 -6.20
CA LEU A 199 -15.07 -0.73 -6.85
C LEU A 199 -14.74 -1.89 -5.90
N TYR A 200 -13.58 -1.87 -5.24
CA TYR A 200 -13.16 -2.91 -4.31
C TYR A 200 -14.07 -2.97 -3.10
N LYS A 201 -14.45 -1.82 -2.52
CA LYS A 201 -15.43 -1.77 -1.43
C LYS A 201 -16.77 -2.33 -1.85
N GLN A 202 -17.24 -1.97 -3.06
CA GLN A 202 -18.50 -2.47 -3.58
C GLN A 202 -18.46 -3.99 -3.74
N VAL A 203 -17.36 -4.55 -4.26
CA VAL A 203 -17.16 -5.99 -4.41
C VAL A 203 -17.21 -6.70 -3.05
N ILE A 204 -16.50 -6.19 -2.04
CA ILE A 204 -16.50 -6.76 -0.67
C ILE A 204 -17.92 -6.72 -0.07
N ARG A 205 -18.66 -5.62 -0.27
CA ARG A 205 -20.06 -5.50 0.17
C ARG A 205 -20.98 -6.49 -0.56
N THR A 206 -20.75 -6.74 -1.85
CA THR A 206 -21.59 -7.64 -2.66
C THR A 206 -21.26 -9.12 -2.48
N CYS A 207 -20.11 -9.48 -1.89
CA CYS A 207 -19.74 -10.89 -1.63
C CYS A 207 -20.81 -11.65 -0.81
N PHE A 208 -21.56 -10.94 0.04
CA PHE A 208 -22.61 -11.55 0.86
C PHE A 208 -23.99 -11.56 0.19
N ASN A 209 -24.20 -10.78 -0.87
CA ASN A 209 -25.50 -10.71 -1.51
C ASN A 209 -25.59 -11.75 -2.64
N SER A 210 -26.25 -12.86 -2.36
CA SER A 210 -26.47 -13.98 -3.30
C SER A 210 -27.04 -13.57 -4.66
N THR A 211 -27.78 -12.45 -4.74
CA THR A 211 -28.36 -11.96 -6.01
C THR A 211 -27.42 -11.09 -6.83
N LYS A 212 -26.54 -10.31 -6.17
CA LYS A 212 -25.63 -9.35 -6.83
C LYS A 212 -24.19 -9.87 -6.98
N MET A 213 -23.86 -10.96 -6.30
CA MET A 213 -22.54 -11.60 -6.35
C MET A 213 -22.15 -11.97 -7.79
N PHE A 214 -23.09 -12.45 -8.62
CA PHE A 214 -22.81 -12.83 -10.01
C PHE A 214 -22.49 -11.66 -10.94
N SER A 215 -22.77 -10.42 -10.52
CA SER A 215 -22.38 -9.24 -11.29
C SER A 215 -20.91 -8.87 -11.12
N THR A 216 -20.22 -9.43 -10.11
CA THR A 216 -18.79 -9.16 -9.88
C THR A 216 -17.90 -10.20 -10.56
N PRO A 217 -16.87 -9.79 -11.32
CA PRO A 217 -15.96 -10.73 -11.98
C PRO A 217 -15.00 -11.39 -10.97
N LEU A 218 -14.81 -12.71 -11.07
CA LEU A 218 -13.91 -13.48 -10.21
C LEU A 218 -12.43 -13.06 -10.30
N PRO A 219 -11.88 -12.65 -11.47
CA PRO A 219 -10.53 -12.09 -11.53
C PRO A 219 -10.32 -10.93 -10.57
N LEU A 220 -11.33 -10.07 -10.40
CA LEU A 220 -11.29 -8.93 -9.50
C LEU A 220 -11.28 -9.36 -8.03
N LEU A 221 -12.04 -10.40 -7.67
CA LEU A 221 -12.02 -10.97 -6.32
C LEU A 221 -10.65 -11.59 -5.97
N LYS A 222 -9.99 -12.23 -6.93
CA LYS A 222 -8.63 -12.76 -6.76
C LYS A 222 -7.60 -11.63 -6.65
N GLU A 223 -7.68 -10.61 -7.50
CA GLU A 223 -6.84 -9.41 -7.44
C GLU A 223 -6.96 -8.71 -6.07
N ILE A 224 -8.20 -8.53 -5.58
CA ILE A 224 -8.45 -7.94 -4.25
C ILE A 224 -7.83 -8.82 -3.15
N LYS A 225 -8.01 -10.13 -3.22
CA LYS A 225 -7.46 -11.06 -2.24
C LYS A 225 -5.93 -10.98 -2.20
N GLU A 226 -5.27 -11.06 -3.35
CA GLU A 226 -3.80 -10.97 -3.45
C GLU A 226 -3.28 -9.62 -2.96
N CYS A 227 -3.96 -8.53 -3.31
CA CYS A 227 -3.64 -7.19 -2.83
C CYS A 227 -3.75 -7.09 -1.29
N CYS A 228 -4.83 -7.60 -0.71
CA CYS A 228 -5.02 -7.60 0.75
C CYS A 228 -4.01 -8.52 1.48
N GLU A 229 -3.62 -9.66 0.89
CA GLU A 229 -2.61 -10.56 1.46
C GLU A 229 -1.19 -9.98 1.41
N ALA A 230 -0.89 -9.16 0.39
CA ALA A 230 0.43 -8.53 0.25
C ALA A 230 0.62 -7.32 1.18
N THR A 231 -0.43 -6.54 1.43
CA THR A 231 -0.30 -5.25 2.12
C THR A 231 -0.70 -5.28 3.59
N ILE A 232 -1.59 -6.19 4.01
CA ILE A 232 -2.09 -6.23 5.40
C ILE A 232 -1.29 -7.25 6.22
N GLU A 233 -0.88 -6.87 7.43
CA GLU A 233 -0.17 -7.77 8.34
C GLU A 233 -1.03 -9.00 8.74
N VAL A 234 -0.49 -10.18 8.47
CA VAL A 234 -1.12 -11.46 8.79
C VAL A 234 -1.07 -11.69 10.30
N GLY A 235 -2.24 -11.76 10.94
CA GLY A 235 -2.36 -12.05 12.39
C GLY A 235 -3.45 -11.26 13.11
N SER A 236 -4.02 -10.23 12.47
CA SER A 236 -5.18 -9.52 13.02
C SER A 236 -6.47 -10.33 12.88
N ILE A 237 -7.35 -10.27 13.89
CA ILE A 237 -8.71 -10.84 13.84
C ILE A 237 -9.52 -10.26 12.68
N HIS A 238 -9.24 -9.01 12.30
CA HIS A 238 -9.88 -8.29 11.20
C HIS A 238 -9.46 -8.86 9.85
N PHE A 239 -8.18 -9.19 9.71
CA PHE A 239 -7.63 -9.83 8.53
C PHE A 239 -8.27 -11.21 8.31
N HIS A 240 -8.39 -12.02 9.36
CA HIS A 240 -9.07 -13.31 9.27
C HIS A 240 -10.54 -13.17 8.85
N ALA A 241 -11.26 -12.21 9.41
CA ALA A 241 -12.65 -11.93 9.02
C ALA A 241 -12.76 -11.53 7.55
N LEU A 242 -11.90 -10.61 7.08
CA LEU A 242 -11.87 -10.18 5.67
C LEU A 242 -11.53 -11.36 4.73
N MET A 243 -10.53 -12.17 5.08
CA MET A 243 -10.15 -13.32 4.27
C MET A 243 -11.25 -14.39 4.24
N GLN A 244 -11.98 -14.57 5.34
CA GLN A 244 -13.15 -15.45 5.36
C GLN A 244 -14.24 -14.93 4.41
N VAL A 245 -14.50 -13.62 4.40
CA VAL A 245 -15.44 -12.98 3.45
C VAL A 245 -15.05 -13.28 2.00
N LEU A 246 -13.78 -13.04 1.66
CA LEU A 246 -13.30 -13.21 0.29
C LEU A 246 -13.28 -14.69 -0.14
N LYS A 247 -12.87 -15.59 0.76
CA LYS A 247 -12.90 -17.04 0.50
C LYS A 247 -14.32 -17.56 0.33
N GLU A 248 -15.26 -17.10 1.15
CA GLU A 248 -16.67 -17.44 1.03
C GLU A 248 -17.26 -16.91 -0.29
N GLY A 249 -16.93 -15.66 -0.67
CA GLY A 249 -17.32 -15.09 -1.96
C GLY A 249 -16.80 -15.89 -3.15
N ILE A 250 -15.50 -16.25 -3.14
CA ILE A 250 -14.90 -17.09 -4.18
C ILE A 250 -15.53 -18.49 -4.18
N GLY A 251 -15.74 -19.09 -3.01
CA GLY A 251 -16.39 -20.39 -2.85
C GLY A 251 -17.78 -20.41 -3.45
N ARG A 252 -18.63 -19.42 -3.12
CA ARG A 252 -19.98 -19.29 -3.69
C ARG A 252 -19.98 -19.05 -5.20
N HIS A 253 -18.96 -18.36 -5.74
CA HIS A 253 -18.79 -18.23 -7.19
C HIS A 253 -18.44 -19.58 -7.86
N CYS A 254 -17.68 -20.44 -7.19
CA CYS A 254 -17.31 -21.76 -7.69
C CYS A 254 -18.42 -22.81 -7.51
N ASP A 255 -19.14 -22.78 -6.38
CA ASP A 255 -20.18 -23.75 -6.00
C ASP A 255 -21.54 -23.51 -6.69
N TYR A 256 -21.58 -22.69 -7.75
CA TYR A 256 -22.79 -22.30 -8.49
C TYR A 256 -23.67 -23.49 -8.92
N LEU A 257 -23.05 -24.62 -9.28
CA LEU A 257 -23.75 -25.84 -9.68
C LEU A 257 -23.87 -26.90 -8.57
N GLY A 258 -23.39 -26.63 -7.35
CA GLY A 258 -23.36 -27.61 -6.26
C GLY A 258 -22.30 -28.70 -6.43
N GLY A 259 -21.32 -28.48 -7.32
CA GLY A 259 -20.10 -29.29 -7.38
C GLY A 259 -19.04 -28.66 -6.50
N SER A 260 -18.55 -29.40 -5.51
CA SER A 260 -17.57 -29.02 -4.48
C SER A 260 -16.18 -28.59 -5.01
N SER A 261 -16.04 -28.21 -6.27
CA SER A 261 -14.76 -28.09 -6.95
C SER A 261 -14.63 -26.79 -7.73
N LEU A 262 -13.54 -26.06 -7.43
CA LEU A 262 -13.14 -24.71 -7.84
C LEU A 262 -13.17 -24.40 -9.36
N ALA A 263 -13.47 -25.37 -10.23
CA ALA A 263 -13.11 -25.31 -11.65
C ALA A 263 -14.25 -24.96 -12.63
N LEU A 264 -15.52 -24.91 -12.23
CA LEU A 264 -16.62 -24.83 -13.21
C LEU A 264 -17.25 -23.45 -13.46
N GLY A 265 -16.93 -22.44 -12.64
CA GLY A 265 -17.49 -21.09 -12.82
C GLY A 265 -17.06 -20.38 -14.12
N TYR A 266 -15.90 -20.75 -14.69
CA TYR A 266 -15.33 -20.11 -15.90
C TYR A 266 -15.25 -21.03 -17.13
N THR A 267 -15.54 -22.32 -16.99
CA THR A 267 -15.37 -23.28 -18.10
C THR A 267 -16.59 -23.44 -19.00
N LEU A 268 -17.66 -22.67 -18.81
CA LEU A 268 -18.79 -22.67 -19.75
C LEU A 268 -18.46 -22.05 -21.11
N GLU A 269 -17.48 -21.14 -21.18
CA GLU A 269 -16.90 -20.70 -22.47
C GLU A 269 -15.87 -21.71 -23.01
N SER A 270 -15.15 -22.42 -22.13
CA SER A 270 -14.16 -23.44 -22.50
C SER A 270 -14.78 -24.76 -23.03
N LEU A 271 -16.04 -25.05 -22.67
CA LEU A 271 -16.81 -26.19 -23.17
C LEU A 271 -17.30 -26.01 -24.64
N SER A 272 -17.04 -24.85 -25.25
CA SER A 272 -17.18 -24.65 -26.69
C SER A 272 -16.07 -25.41 -27.44
N SER A 273 -16.29 -26.72 -27.62
CA SER A 273 -15.81 -27.57 -28.71
C SER A 273 -14.30 -27.70 -29.05
N SER A 274 -13.38 -26.95 -28.45
CA SER A 274 -11.96 -27.00 -28.88
C SER A 274 -10.87 -26.85 -27.81
N ASN A 275 -11.19 -26.54 -26.54
CA ASN A 275 -10.14 -26.24 -25.53
C ASN A 275 -10.20 -27.11 -24.25
N LEU A 276 -10.79 -28.30 -24.29
CA LEU A 276 -10.72 -29.25 -23.16
C LEU A 276 -9.39 -30.05 -23.13
N GLU A 277 -8.58 -29.94 -24.18
CA GLU A 277 -7.19 -30.45 -24.16
C GLU A 277 -6.22 -29.44 -23.54
N THR A 278 -6.58 -28.16 -23.49
CA THR A 278 -5.69 -27.05 -23.10
C THR A 278 -5.82 -26.57 -21.64
N ILE A 279 -6.56 -27.28 -20.79
CA ILE A 279 -6.48 -27.09 -19.32
C ILE A 279 -5.28 -27.88 -18.73
N ALA A 280 -4.48 -28.53 -19.59
CA ALA A 280 -3.36 -29.36 -19.18
C ALA A 280 -2.00 -28.64 -19.05
N ASP A 281 -1.82 -27.43 -19.61
CA ASP A 281 -0.45 -26.98 -19.94
C ASP A 281 0.08 -25.69 -19.29
N ASP A 282 -0.64 -25.00 -18.39
CA ASP A 282 -0.03 -23.86 -17.67
C ASP A 282 0.45 -24.24 -16.25
N HIS A 283 1.72 -24.66 -16.25
CA HIS A 283 2.79 -24.50 -15.25
C HIS A 283 2.58 -24.98 -13.80
N ALA A 284 3.19 -26.13 -13.46
CA ALA A 284 4.44 -26.17 -12.68
C ALA A 284 4.87 -27.63 -12.37
N GLU A 285 6.17 -27.83 -12.41
CA GLU A 285 6.95 -29.06 -12.22
C GLU A 285 6.44 -30.00 -11.10
N GLY A 286 6.36 -31.30 -11.42
CA GLY A 286 6.37 -32.37 -10.42
C GLY A 286 5.06 -33.14 -10.22
N THR A 287 4.92 -34.25 -10.96
CA THR A 287 4.32 -35.51 -10.48
C THR A 287 2.82 -35.58 -10.10
N THR A 288 1.93 -34.68 -10.57
CA THR A 288 0.49 -34.72 -10.21
C THR A 288 -0.53 -34.64 -11.36
N SER A 289 -0.09 -34.66 -12.63
CA SER A 289 -0.96 -34.54 -13.83
C SER A 289 -2.12 -35.56 -13.91
N GLY A 290 -1.95 -36.78 -13.38
CA GLY A 290 -3.01 -37.79 -13.40
C GLY A 290 -4.18 -37.54 -12.43
N LYS A 291 -3.94 -36.84 -11.31
CA LYS A 291 -4.94 -36.65 -10.24
C LYS A 291 -5.97 -35.57 -10.58
N SER A 292 -5.56 -34.48 -11.24
CA SER A 292 -6.49 -33.40 -11.61
C SER A 292 -7.48 -33.85 -12.70
N ARG A 293 -7.05 -34.69 -13.64
CA ARG A 293 -7.92 -35.22 -14.71
C ARG A 293 -8.97 -36.21 -14.20
N GLN A 294 -8.61 -37.03 -13.21
CA GLN A 294 -9.56 -37.92 -12.55
C GLN A 294 -10.53 -37.14 -11.66
N GLN A 295 -10.07 -36.12 -10.93
CA GLN A 295 -10.95 -35.25 -10.13
C GLN A 295 -11.92 -34.46 -11.02
N ALA A 296 -11.45 -33.82 -12.09
CA ALA A 296 -12.33 -33.10 -13.01
C ALA A 296 -13.39 -34.01 -13.67
N ARG A 297 -13.03 -35.27 -13.97
CA ARG A 297 -13.99 -36.28 -14.47
C ARG A 297 -14.99 -36.72 -13.41
N ALA A 298 -14.54 -36.93 -12.17
CA ALA A 298 -15.42 -37.27 -11.05
C ALA A 298 -16.40 -36.11 -10.73
N ASP A 299 -15.91 -34.88 -10.81
CA ASP A 299 -16.70 -33.66 -10.60
C ASP A 299 -17.77 -33.52 -11.71
N LEU A 300 -17.39 -33.68 -12.98
CA LEU A 300 -18.34 -33.68 -14.11
C LEU A 300 -19.37 -34.82 -14.00
N ALA A 301 -18.97 -36.00 -13.54
CA ALA A 301 -19.89 -37.11 -13.30
C ALA A 301 -20.87 -36.81 -12.16
N SER A 302 -20.41 -36.20 -11.06
CA SER A 302 -21.26 -35.80 -9.93
C SER A 302 -22.27 -34.71 -10.32
N LEU A 303 -21.90 -33.83 -11.25
CA LEU A 303 -22.78 -32.81 -11.80
C LEU A 303 -23.82 -33.41 -12.75
N ALA A 304 -23.39 -34.36 -13.59
CA ALA A 304 -24.28 -35.08 -14.48
C ALA A 304 -25.33 -35.91 -13.72
N SER A 305 -24.97 -36.52 -12.58
CA SER A 305 -25.92 -37.28 -11.76
C SER A 305 -26.98 -36.41 -11.09
N ASN A 306 -26.68 -35.13 -10.85
CA ASN A 306 -27.61 -34.17 -10.25
C ASN A 306 -28.46 -33.40 -11.28
N ALA A 307 -28.26 -33.66 -12.59
CA ALA A 307 -28.97 -32.98 -13.64
C ALA A 307 -30.39 -33.56 -13.84
N PRO A 308 -31.39 -32.73 -14.16
CA PRO A 308 -32.73 -33.22 -14.48
C PRO A 308 -32.70 -34.07 -15.75
N ALA A 309 -33.48 -35.17 -15.77
CA ALA A 309 -33.53 -36.08 -16.92
C ALA A 309 -34.19 -35.46 -18.17
N VAL A 310 -35.05 -34.46 -17.97
CA VAL A 310 -35.80 -33.77 -19.03
C VAL A 310 -35.31 -32.33 -19.13
N GLN A 311 -35.32 -31.78 -20.34
CA GLN A 311 -34.97 -30.38 -20.58
C GLN A 311 -35.86 -29.47 -19.70
N PRO A 312 -35.26 -28.66 -18.82
CA PRO A 312 -36.01 -27.85 -17.87
C PRO A 312 -36.82 -26.78 -18.62
N VAL A 313 -38.06 -26.56 -18.17
CA VAL A 313 -38.98 -25.52 -18.65
C VAL A 313 -39.13 -24.44 -17.57
N ALA A 314 -39.21 -23.17 -17.96
CA ALA A 314 -39.20 -22.05 -17.02
C ALA A 314 -40.38 -22.06 -16.02
N GLY A 315 -41.51 -22.69 -16.38
CA GLY A 315 -42.70 -22.78 -15.53
C GLY A 315 -42.56 -23.75 -14.34
N ASP A 316 -41.63 -24.70 -14.40
CA ASP A 316 -41.50 -25.76 -13.40
C ASP A 316 -40.66 -25.35 -12.18
N TYR A 317 -40.09 -24.14 -12.19
CA TYR A 317 -39.14 -23.68 -11.19
C TYR A 317 -39.64 -22.44 -10.46
N ALA A 318 -39.49 -22.43 -9.14
CA ALA A 318 -39.95 -21.35 -8.27
C ALA A 318 -39.25 -20.00 -8.54
N THR A 319 -38.02 -20.02 -9.07
CA THR A 319 -37.29 -18.80 -9.44
C THR A 319 -36.60 -18.93 -10.80
N PRO A 320 -36.45 -17.83 -11.55
CA PRO A 320 -35.68 -17.81 -12.80
C PRO A 320 -34.25 -18.31 -12.62
N PHE A 321 -33.69 -18.11 -11.42
CA PHE A 321 -32.36 -18.58 -11.05
C PHE A 321 -32.26 -20.11 -10.99
N LEU A 322 -33.23 -20.78 -10.36
CA LEU A 322 -33.27 -22.24 -10.29
C LEU A 322 -33.45 -22.86 -11.68
N PHE A 323 -34.25 -22.23 -12.54
CA PHE A 323 -34.39 -22.62 -13.94
C PHE A 323 -33.04 -22.52 -14.69
N LEU A 324 -32.31 -21.42 -14.53
CA LEU A 324 -31.01 -21.24 -15.18
C LEU A 324 -30.00 -22.30 -14.72
N LYS A 325 -29.96 -22.59 -13.41
CA LYS A 325 -29.12 -23.63 -12.81
C LYS A 325 -29.44 -25.01 -13.38
N ALA A 326 -30.72 -25.39 -13.41
CA ALA A 326 -31.17 -26.65 -13.96
C ALA A 326 -30.84 -26.77 -15.46
N LYS A 327 -31.00 -25.68 -16.22
CA LYS A 327 -30.70 -25.64 -17.67
C LYS A 327 -29.21 -25.81 -17.96
N LEU A 328 -28.35 -25.24 -17.12
CA LEU A 328 -26.91 -25.40 -17.23
C LEU A 328 -26.46 -26.81 -16.84
N ALA A 329 -26.98 -27.36 -15.73
CA ALA A 329 -26.70 -28.74 -15.33
C ALA A 329 -27.11 -29.74 -16.44
N TYR A 330 -28.29 -29.57 -17.04
CA TYR A 330 -28.74 -30.39 -18.16
C TYR A 330 -27.82 -30.29 -19.39
N ARG A 331 -27.32 -29.09 -19.71
CA ARG A 331 -26.38 -28.90 -20.83
C ARG A 331 -25.05 -29.60 -20.58
N VAL A 332 -24.52 -29.50 -19.37
CA VAL A 332 -23.28 -30.17 -18.96
C VAL A 332 -23.44 -31.68 -19.00
N ALA A 333 -24.54 -32.22 -18.47
CA ALA A 333 -24.85 -33.65 -18.53
C ALA A 333 -24.95 -34.16 -19.98
N LYS A 334 -25.63 -33.42 -20.86
CA LYS A 334 -25.75 -33.78 -22.28
C LYS A 334 -24.40 -33.83 -22.98
N GLU A 335 -23.51 -32.87 -22.70
CA GLU A 335 -22.17 -32.86 -23.30
C GLU A 335 -21.28 -33.95 -22.70
N ALA A 336 -21.39 -34.24 -21.41
CA ALA A 336 -20.70 -35.35 -20.75
C ALA A 336 -21.12 -36.71 -21.35
N HIS A 337 -22.41 -36.93 -21.60
CA HIS A 337 -22.91 -38.13 -22.29
C HIS A 337 -22.44 -38.22 -23.74
N LYS A 338 -22.35 -37.09 -24.45
CA LYS A 338 -21.81 -37.05 -25.81
C LYS A 338 -20.31 -37.39 -25.84
N GLN A 339 -19.56 -36.96 -24.82
CA GLN A 339 -18.14 -37.29 -24.67
C GLN A 339 -17.92 -38.75 -24.28
N SER A 340 -18.73 -39.31 -23.37
CA SER A 340 -18.64 -40.74 -23.04
C SER A 340 -18.94 -41.62 -24.26
N ALA A 341 -19.96 -41.27 -25.05
CA ALA A 341 -20.28 -41.98 -26.29
C ALA A 341 -19.17 -41.86 -27.35
N LYS A 342 -18.48 -40.72 -27.45
CA LYS A 342 -17.31 -40.58 -28.34
C LYS A 342 -16.14 -41.44 -27.88
N GLU A 343 -15.88 -41.51 -26.57
CA GLU A 343 -14.79 -42.31 -26.02
C GLU A 343 -15.07 -43.81 -26.15
N GLU A 344 -16.29 -44.25 -25.91
CA GLU A 344 -16.72 -45.65 -26.16
C GLU A 344 -16.50 -46.04 -27.62
N ASN A 345 -16.90 -45.17 -28.57
CA ASN A 345 -16.63 -45.39 -29.98
C ASN A 345 -15.13 -45.42 -30.29
N ARG A 346 -14.31 -44.60 -29.62
CA ARG A 346 -12.85 -44.60 -29.80
C ARG A 346 -12.22 -45.90 -29.31
N LEU A 347 -12.66 -46.41 -28.15
CA LEU A 347 -12.17 -47.68 -27.59
C LEU A 347 -12.53 -48.86 -28.47
N VAL A 348 -13.76 -48.90 -29.02
CA VAL A 348 -14.19 -49.93 -29.99
C VAL A 348 -13.34 -49.89 -31.25
N VAL A 349 -13.00 -48.69 -31.75
CA VAL A 349 -12.12 -48.54 -32.91
C VAL A 349 -10.67 -48.96 -32.59
N GLU A 350 -10.14 -48.61 -31.42
CA GLU A 350 -8.80 -49.03 -30.99
C GLU A 350 -8.72 -50.56 -30.80
N GLU A 351 -9.77 -51.20 -30.30
CA GLU A 351 -9.88 -52.65 -30.14
C GLU A 351 -10.00 -53.36 -31.51
N ALA A 352 -10.78 -52.79 -32.44
CA ALA A 352 -10.84 -53.27 -33.83
C ALA A 352 -9.48 -53.14 -34.55
N ILE A 353 -8.76 -52.03 -34.35
CA ILE A 353 -7.41 -51.85 -34.92
C ILE A 353 -6.42 -52.85 -34.32
N LYS A 354 -6.53 -53.17 -33.02
CA LYS A 354 -5.71 -54.23 -32.39
C LYS A 354 -6.04 -55.62 -32.95
N ALA A 355 -7.32 -55.93 -33.16
CA ALA A 355 -7.73 -57.20 -33.77
C ALA A 355 -7.20 -57.34 -35.20
N VAL A 356 -7.33 -56.30 -36.03
CA VAL A 356 -6.80 -56.29 -37.40
C VAL A 356 -5.26 -56.40 -37.41
N LYS A 357 -4.57 -55.72 -36.49
CA LYS A 357 -3.11 -55.88 -36.35
C LYS A 357 -2.70 -57.29 -35.91
N ALA A 358 -3.51 -57.97 -35.10
CA ALA A 358 -3.27 -59.35 -34.71
C ALA A 358 -3.45 -60.31 -35.89
N GLU A 359 -4.47 -60.11 -36.73
CA GLU A 359 -4.71 -60.91 -37.94
C GLU A 359 -3.62 -60.71 -39.01
N ILE A 360 -3.15 -59.47 -39.22
CA ILE A 360 -2.03 -59.18 -40.13
C ILE A 360 -0.73 -59.83 -39.63
N SER A 361 -0.55 -59.96 -38.31
CA SER A 361 0.62 -60.64 -37.74
C SER A 361 0.58 -62.17 -37.93
N SER A 362 -0.60 -62.79 -38.03
CA SER A 362 -0.73 -64.24 -38.26
C SER A 362 -0.52 -64.65 -39.73
N ASP A 363 -0.91 -63.81 -40.70
CA ASP A 363 -0.76 -64.12 -42.13
C ASP A 363 0.66 -63.90 -42.68
N SER A 364 1.50 -63.13 -41.98
CA SER A 364 2.90 -62.92 -42.38
C SER A 364 3.83 -64.12 -42.18
N SER A 365 3.32 -65.24 -41.63
CA SER A 365 4.11 -66.45 -41.39
C SER A 365 4.03 -67.52 -42.51
N ALA A 366 3.24 -67.29 -43.57
CA ALA A 366 3.01 -68.29 -44.63
C ALA A 366 3.57 -67.95 -46.03
N SER A 367 4.42 -66.92 -46.18
CA SER A 367 4.93 -66.52 -47.50
C SER A 367 6.38 -66.00 -47.44
N SER A 368 7.34 -66.89 -47.18
CA SER A 368 8.76 -66.64 -47.43
C SER A 368 9.38 -67.79 -48.22
N ASP A 369 9.05 -67.88 -49.50
CA ASP A 369 9.90 -68.63 -50.43
C ASP A 369 9.71 -68.11 -51.87
N ARG A 370 10.47 -67.06 -52.21
CA ARG A 370 10.97 -66.78 -53.56
C ARG A 370 12.01 -65.65 -53.50
N SER A 371 13.26 -66.09 -53.43
CA SER A 371 14.47 -65.29 -53.62
C SER A 371 14.63 -64.78 -55.05
N ALA A 372 15.39 -63.67 -55.13
CA ALA A 372 16.22 -63.18 -56.25
C ALA A 372 15.63 -62.04 -57.13
N PRO A 373 16.49 -61.22 -57.77
CA PRO A 373 17.36 -60.24 -57.12
C PRO A 373 17.25 -58.83 -57.74
N ILE A 374 17.63 -57.83 -56.94
CA ILE A 374 17.67 -56.40 -57.30
C ILE A 374 18.75 -56.14 -58.35
N ALA A 375 18.33 -55.72 -59.54
CA ALA A 375 19.20 -55.18 -60.58
C ALA A 375 19.29 -53.66 -60.50
N HIS A 376 20.50 -53.18 -60.70
CA HIS A 376 21.05 -51.87 -60.41
C HIS A 376 21.10 -51.01 -61.68
N ILE A 377 20.41 -49.87 -61.75
CA ILE A 377 20.62 -48.82 -62.78
C ILE A 377 20.29 -47.47 -62.10
N ARG A 378 21.23 -46.71 -61.52
CA ARG A 378 22.22 -45.78 -62.13
C ARG A 378 21.64 -44.76 -63.13
N GLY A 379 21.24 -43.60 -62.59
CA GLY A 379 21.93 -42.33 -62.87
C GLY A 379 21.43 -41.36 -63.96
N LYS A 380 21.80 -40.10 -63.72
CA LYS A 380 21.74 -38.86 -64.53
C LYS A 380 20.40 -38.11 -64.47
N ALA A 381 20.29 -36.88 -63.93
CA ALA A 381 21.12 -35.68 -64.03
C ALA A 381 21.29 -35.17 -65.47
N LEU A 382 20.30 -34.41 -65.92
CA LEU A 382 20.40 -33.01 -66.36
C LEU A 382 19.02 -32.35 -66.28
#